data_AF-A0A848DH84-F1
#
_entry.id   AF-A0A848DH84-F1
#
_cell.length_a   1.000
_cell.length_b   1.000
_cell.length_c   1.000
_cell.angle_alpha   90.00
_cell.angle_beta   90.00
_cell.angle_gamma   90.00
#
_symmetry.space_group_name_H-M   'P 1'
#
loop_
_entity.id
_entity.type
_entity.pdbx_description
1 polymer ?
#
loop_
_entity_poly.entity_id
_entity_poly.type
_entity_poly.pdbx_seq_one_letter_code
_entity_poly.pdbx_strand_id
1 'polypeptide(L)'
;MLAAAISGLVGVVALSVLPDPGAAGVTHDGAQYVRMATEGIGAGGAPFGYRVMFPFIVSLLPFETGLGFHILTVAGLSATSALLAMWVIRRAGRRWAALAVLLFWASPTFVYALQNPYLVDPLAYALMVGMLFAADLRRWWLLAALTVVGVLTKESVLFAFVPVLAAGLLRRDRVRVVAGGAGAAAGVLTYWAVRRLPLAEAPLFDYLTAGNLELVLESRAAVHGSAPMAAVATFVFVFGPLWPLVVGVGARIAEVRYLGTLLIPVVASMAIATDWPRMLAFGFPALILAAVMARPTVMQSATLVSSVAALTAAAVMLRPGPMLYLVGAVAMTIGVAAAVAALRSGTVGESRWPVGPGAPRPVGPTLPQTVSPHGAYVARGT
;
A
#
# COMPACT_ATOMS: atom_id res chain seq x y z
N MET A 1 5.85 -6.42 -19.69
CA MET A 1 5.60 -5.75 -20.98
C MET A 1 4.12 -5.46 -21.17
N LEU A 2 3.22 -6.45 -21.30
CA LEU A 2 1.79 -6.19 -21.49
C LEU A 2 1.15 -5.32 -20.38
N ALA A 3 1.38 -5.63 -19.09
CA ALA A 3 0.83 -4.81 -17.98
C ALA A 3 1.37 -3.36 -17.96
N ALA A 4 2.62 -3.16 -18.38
CA ALA A 4 3.21 -1.82 -18.50
C ALA A 4 2.63 -1.07 -19.72
N ALA A 5 2.39 -1.77 -20.83
CA ALA A 5 1.75 -1.21 -22.01
C ALA A 5 0.28 -0.83 -21.74
N ILE A 6 -0.48 -1.67 -21.02
CA ILE A 6 -1.86 -1.35 -20.63
C ILE A 6 -1.87 -0.22 -19.58
N SER A 7 -0.94 -0.18 -18.63
CA SER A 7 -0.85 0.94 -17.68
C SER A 7 -0.52 2.26 -18.39
N GLY A 8 0.40 2.23 -19.36
CA GLY A 8 0.70 3.38 -20.21
C GLY A 8 -0.50 3.82 -21.04
N LEU A 9 -1.26 2.87 -21.61
CA LEU A 9 -2.47 3.15 -22.37
C LEU A 9 -3.57 3.75 -21.50
N VAL A 10 -3.78 3.24 -20.28
CA VAL A 10 -4.72 3.84 -19.32
C VAL A 10 -4.27 5.24 -18.90
N GLY A 11 -2.96 5.45 -18.75
CA GLY A 11 -2.42 6.79 -18.52
C GLY A 11 -2.72 7.77 -19.65
N VAL A 12 -2.55 7.34 -20.90
CA VAL A 12 -2.88 8.13 -22.09
C VAL A 12 -4.39 8.40 -22.19
N VAL A 13 -5.23 7.40 -21.95
CA VAL A 13 -6.69 7.56 -21.96
C VAL A 13 -7.15 8.48 -20.83
N ALA A 14 -6.60 8.34 -19.62
CA ALA A 14 -6.90 9.22 -18.51
C ALA A 14 -6.54 10.67 -18.83
N LEU A 15 -5.36 10.91 -19.42
CA LEU A 15 -4.97 12.26 -19.88
C LEU A 15 -5.91 12.84 -20.95
N SER A 16 -6.55 11.99 -21.75
CA SER A 16 -7.42 12.43 -22.86
C SER A 16 -8.90 12.61 -22.49
N VAL A 17 -9.36 12.07 -21.35
CA VAL A 17 -10.77 12.03 -20.96
C VAL A 17 -11.05 12.82 -19.69
N LEU A 18 -10.03 13.14 -18.90
CA LEU A 18 -10.24 13.95 -17.69
C LEU A 18 -10.63 15.39 -18.09
N PRO A 19 -11.69 15.94 -17.47
CA PRO A 19 -12.06 17.33 -17.66
C PRO A 19 -10.89 18.24 -17.29
N ASP A 20 -10.85 19.43 -17.88
CA ASP A 20 -9.79 20.42 -17.70
C ASP A 20 -9.31 20.42 -16.23
N PRO A 21 -8.00 20.19 -15.96
CA PRO A 21 -7.37 20.31 -14.66
C PRO A 21 -7.83 21.49 -13.80
N GLY A 22 -8.21 22.59 -14.45
CA GLY A 22 -8.72 23.81 -13.81
C GLY A 22 -10.19 23.74 -13.36
N ALA A 23 -11.01 22.86 -13.93
CA ALA A 23 -12.44 22.80 -13.69
C ALA A 23 -12.84 22.12 -12.38
N ALA A 24 -12.01 21.17 -11.88
CA ALA A 24 -12.32 20.42 -10.66
C ALA A 24 -12.09 21.20 -9.36
N GLY A 25 -11.48 22.39 -9.43
CA GLY A 25 -11.04 23.13 -8.26
C GLY A 25 -9.87 22.45 -7.54
N VAL A 26 -8.93 23.23 -7.04
CA VAL A 26 -7.80 22.68 -6.28
C VAL A 26 -8.25 22.42 -4.85
N THR A 27 -8.11 21.17 -4.38
CA THR A 27 -8.40 20.82 -2.98
C THR A 27 -7.46 21.56 -2.01
N HIS A 28 -7.83 21.64 -0.72
CA HIS A 28 -7.02 22.35 0.28
C HIS A 28 -5.56 21.86 0.31
N ASP A 29 -5.35 20.54 0.35
CA ASP A 29 -4.02 19.93 0.27
C ASP A 29 -3.32 20.22 -1.07
N GLY A 30 -4.05 20.08 -2.18
CA GLY A 30 -3.53 20.34 -3.52
C GLY A 30 -3.01 21.77 -3.67
N ALA A 31 -3.70 22.73 -3.07
CA ALA A 31 -3.36 24.15 -3.16
C ALA A 31 -2.00 24.43 -2.52
N GLN A 32 -1.68 23.75 -1.42
CA GLN A 32 -0.37 23.85 -0.78
C GLN A 32 0.75 23.34 -1.69
N TYR A 33 0.53 22.21 -2.38
CA TYR A 33 1.54 21.66 -3.29
C TYR A 33 1.69 22.50 -4.57
N VAL A 34 0.60 23.05 -5.10
CA VAL A 34 0.65 24.00 -6.23
C VAL A 34 1.45 25.23 -5.83
N ARG A 35 1.16 25.81 -4.66
CA ARG A 35 1.89 26.96 -4.11
C ARG A 35 3.39 26.64 -3.97
N MET A 36 3.75 25.47 -3.44
CA MET A 36 5.15 25.03 -3.35
C MET A 36 5.83 24.88 -4.72
N ALA A 37 5.10 24.46 -5.76
CA ALA A 37 5.64 24.30 -7.10
C ALA A 37 5.85 25.66 -7.80
N THR A 38 4.99 26.65 -7.56
CA THR A 38 5.02 27.96 -8.24
C THR A 38 5.82 29.02 -7.49
N GLU A 39 5.74 29.06 -6.17
CA GLU A 39 6.37 30.07 -5.31
C GLU A 39 7.68 29.58 -4.67
N GLY A 40 7.96 28.28 -4.78
CA GLY A 40 9.15 27.61 -4.24
C GLY A 40 8.82 26.60 -3.14
N ILE A 41 9.68 25.59 -2.98
CA ILE A 41 9.43 24.42 -2.12
C ILE A 41 9.15 24.76 -0.65
N GLY A 42 9.46 25.99 -0.21
CA GLY A 42 9.19 26.46 1.14
C GLY A 42 7.88 27.22 1.34
N ALA A 43 7.03 27.33 0.31
CA ALA A 43 5.80 28.11 0.39
C ALA A 43 4.62 27.33 1.01
N GLY A 44 4.79 26.04 1.33
CA GLY A 44 3.72 25.20 1.87
C GLY A 44 3.60 25.28 3.40
N GLY A 45 2.37 25.34 3.89
CA GLY A 45 2.09 25.18 5.33
C GLY A 45 2.29 23.75 5.80
N ALA A 46 2.77 23.56 7.03
CA ALA A 46 2.88 22.22 7.62
C ALA A 46 1.49 21.58 7.84
N PRO A 47 1.32 20.27 7.54
CA PRO A 47 2.35 19.26 7.26
C PRO A 47 2.82 19.21 5.80
N PHE A 48 2.12 19.90 4.89
CA PHE A 48 2.29 19.77 3.45
C PHE A 48 3.67 20.28 3.01
N GLY A 49 4.16 21.34 3.66
CA GLY A 49 5.49 21.92 3.43
C GLY A 49 6.66 20.94 3.62
N TYR A 50 6.48 19.82 4.33
CA TYR A 50 7.54 18.80 4.51
C TYR A 50 7.62 17.81 3.34
N ARG A 51 6.63 17.82 2.43
CA ARG A 51 6.50 16.87 1.31
C ARG A 51 7.02 17.49 0.02
N VAL A 52 8.32 17.81 0.03
CA VAL A 52 8.97 18.65 -0.98
C VAL A 52 9.22 17.97 -2.34
N MET A 53 9.32 16.63 -2.38
CA MET A 53 9.78 15.93 -3.60
C MET A 53 8.81 16.11 -4.77
N PHE A 54 7.51 15.96 -4.55
CA PHE A 54 6.53 16.01 -5.63
C PHE A 54 6.39 17.43 -6.22
N PRO A 55 6.18 18.51 -5.43
CA PRO A 55 6.17 19.87 -5.95
C PRO A 55 7.49 20.27 -6.61
N PHE A 56 8.63 19.82 -6.07
CA PHE A 56 9.94 20.08 -6.65
C PHE A 56 10.10 19.46 -8.03
N ILE A 57 9.66 18.22 -8.24
CA ILE A 57 9.69 17.61 -9.58
C ILE A 57 8.81 18.40 -10.54
N VAL A 58 7.62 18.81 -10.11
CA VAL A 58 6.71 19.60 -10.95
C VAL A 58 7.32 20.95 -11.33
N SER A 59 7.99 21.64 -10.41
CA SER A 59 8.61 22.95 -10.70
C SER A 59 9.79 22.88 -11.67
N LEU A 60 10.38 21.70 -11.86
CA LEU A 60 11.45 21.46 -12.83
C LEU A 60 10.93 21.10 -14.23
N LEU A 61 9.64 20.74 -14.37
CA LEU A 61 9.08 20.37 -15.66
C LEU A 61 8.80 21.61 -16.52
N PRO A 62 9.07 21.57 -17.85
CA PRO A 62 8.81 22.67 -18.76
C PRO A 62 7.34 22.72 -19.19
N PHE A 63 6.41 22.50 -18.27
CA PHE A 63 4.96 22.46 -18.51
C PHE A 63 4.23 23.39 -17.54
N GLU A 64 2.99 23.73 -17.86
CA GLU A 64 2.11 24.39 -16.88
C GLU A 64 1.97 23.52 -15.63
N THR A 65 1.95 24.15 -14.45
CA THR A 65 1.95 23.46 -13.15
C THR A 65 0.88 22.38 -13.07
N GLY A 66 -0.35 22.69 -13.48
CA GLY A 66 -1.46 21.73 -13.47
C GLY A 66 -1.20 20.49 -14.32
N LEU A 67 -0.64 20.67 -15.52
CA LEU A 67 -0.23 19.57 -16.40
C LEU A 67 0.93 18.77 -15.80
N GLY A 68 1.92 19.44 -15.18
CA GLY A 68 3.02 18.78 -14.48
C GLY A 68 2.54 17.84 -13.37
N PHE A 69 1.58 18.29 -12.55
CA PHE A 69 0.93 17.45 -11.52
C PHE A 69 0.18 16.25 -12.13
N HIS A 70 -0.55 16.45 -13.24
CA HIS A 70 -1.22 15.36 -13.95
C HIS A 70 -0.25 14.31 -14.47
N ILE A 71 0.83 14.74 -15.14
CA ILE A 71 1.87 13.85 -15.66
C ILE A 71 2.44 13.00 -14.52
N LEU A 72 2.80 13.63 -13.40
CA LEU A 72 3.41 12.93 -12.28
C LEU A 72 2.43 12.00 -11.54
N THR A 73 1.14 12.38 -11.47
CA THR A 73 0.07 11.51 -10.97
C THR A 73 -0.08 10.25 -11.82
N VAL A 74 -0.20 10.40 -13.15
CA VAL A 74 -0.33 9.28 -14.08
C VAL A 74 0.91 8.40 -14.06
N ALA A 75 2.10 9.01 -14.01
CA ALA A 75 3.36 8.28 -13.87
C ALA A 75 3.43 7.48 -12.56
N GLY A 76 3.02 8.07 -11.43
CA GLY A 76 2.96 7.41 -10.13
C GLY A 76 2.00 6.22 -10.11
N LEU A 77 0.78 6.38 -10.63
CA LEU A 77 -0.20 5.28 -10.73
C LEU A 77 0.27 4.16 -11.68
N SER A 78 0.90 4.52 -12.79
CA SER A 78 1.46 3.58 -13.75
C SER A 78 2.63 2.79 -13.15
N ALA A 79 3.54 3.48 -12.45
CA ALA A 79 4.65 2.86 -11.74
C ALA A 79 4.15 1.93 -10.62
N THR A 80 3.13 2.35 -9.86
CA THR A 80 2.48 1.52 -8.85
C THR A 80 1.94 0.23 -9.46
N SER A 81 1.20 0.33 -10.57
CA SER A 81 0.61 -0.80 -11.27
C SER A 81 1.68 -1.77 -11.79
N ALA A 82 2.77 -1.24 -12.38
CA ALA A 82 3.88 -2.04 -12.89
C ALA A 82 4.63 -2.76 -11.76
N LEU A 83 4.97 -2.05 -10.67
CA LEU A 83 5.64 -2.62 -9.50
C LEU A 83 4.78 -3.70 -8.84
N LEU A 84 3.48 -3.44 -8.65
CA LEU A 84 2.52 -4.40 -8.10
C LEU A 84 2.42 -5.64 -8.99
N ALA A 85 2.31 -5.47 -10.31
CA ALA A 85 2.27 -6.57 -11.25
C ALA A 85 3.56 -7.42 -11.19
N MET A 86 4.73 -6.80 -11.19
CA MET A 86 6.01 -7.51 -11.07
C MET A 86 6.12 -8.28 -9.75
N TRP A 87 5.68 -7.66 -8.66
CA TRP A 87 5.68 -8.27 -7.33
C TRP A 87 4.75 -9.49 -7.28
N VAL A 88 3.56 -9.39 -7.85
CA VAL A 88 2.59 -10.48 -7.92
C VAL A 88 3.00 -11.57 -8.90
N ILE A 89 3.59 -11.25 -10.06
CA ILE A 89 4.11 -12.26 -11.01
C ILE A 89 5.08 -13.20 -10.30
N ARG A 90 5.99 -12.64 -9.49
CA ARG A 90 7.00 -13.43 -8.78
C ARG A 90 6.41 -14.32 -7.70
N ARG A 91 5.27 -13.93 -7.14
CA ARG A 91 4.61 -14.68 -6.09
C ARG A 91 3.56 -15.61 -6.66
N ALA A 92 2.48 -15.08 -7.21
CA ALA A 92 1.33 -15.88 -7.64
C ALA A 92 1.37 -16.26 -9.13
N GLY A 93 2.14 -15.57 -9.98
CA GLY A 93 2.21 -15.80 -11.42
C GLY A 93 1.44 -14.77 -12.26
N ARG A 94 1.61 -14.82 -13.59
CA ARG A 94 1.14 -13.78 -14.54
C ARG A 94 -0.36 -13.52 -14.49
N ARG A 95 -1.18 -14.57 -14.46
CA ARG A 95 -2.66 -14.44 -14.45
C ARG A 95 -3.16 -13.62 -13.26
N TRP A 96 -2.50 -13.74 -12.12
CA TRP A 96 -2.89 -13.06 -10.89
C TRP A 96 -2.41 -11.62 -10.82
N ALA A 97 -1.32 -11.31 -11.53
CA ALA A 97 -0.83 -9.95 -11.62
C ALA A 97 -1.81 -9.04 -12.38
N ALA A 98 -2.47 -9.57 -13.42
CA ALA A 98 -3.55 -8.86 -14.10
C ALA A 98 -4.70 -8.55 -13.13
N LEU A 99 -5.14 -9.55 -12.35
CA LEU A 99 -6.17 -9.35 -11.31
C LEU A 99 -5.74 -8.30 -10.28
N ALA A 100 -4.49 -8.33 -9.81
CA ALA A 100 -3.98 -7.36 -8.84
C ALA A 100 -4.05 -5.92 -9.37
N VAL A 101 -3.64 -5.71 -10.63
CA VAL A 101 -3.71 -4.41 -11.28
C VAL A 101 -5.16 -3.96 -11.47
N LEU A 102 -6.04 -4.86 -11.90
CA LEU A 102 -7.47 -4.57 -12.04
C LEU A 102 -8.12 -4.17 -10.71
N LEU A 103 -7.81 -4.90 -9.62
CA LEU A 103 -8.27 -4.55 -8.27
C LEU A 103 -7.76 -3.18 -7.81
N PHE A 104 -6.51 -2.83 -8.17
CA PHE A 104 -5.97 -1.51 -7.87
C PHE A 104 -6.69 -0.42 -8.68
N TRP A 105 -6.90 -0.61 -9.99
CA TRP A 105 -7.59 0.37 -10.84
C TRP A 105 -9.06 0.56 -10.47
N ALA A 106 -9.73 -0.52 -10.08
CA ALA A 106 -11.12 -0.47 -9.60
C ALA A 106 -11.25 0.11 -8.19
N SER A 107 -10.15 0.36 -7.48
CA SER A 107 -10.21 0.91 -6.13
C SER A 107 -10.58 2.40 -6.15
N PRO A 108 -11.35 2.88 -5.17
CA PRO A 108 -11.61 4.31 -5.00
C PRO A 108 -10.33 5.12 -4.83
N THR A 109 -9.26 4.52 -4.32
CA THR A 109 -7.93 5.12 -4.24
C THR A 109 -7.41 5.57 -5.60
N PHE A 110 -7.50 4.70 -6.60
CA PHE A 110 -7.02 5.00 -7.95
C PHE A 110 -7.88 6.07 -8.62
N VAL A 111 -9.21 5.94 -8.51
CA VAL A 111 -10.16 6.91 -9.08
C VAL A 111 -9.99 8.29 -8.45
N TYR A 112 -9.91 8.35 -7.12
CA TYR A 112 -9.72 9.60 -6.38
C TYR A 112 -8.39 10.28 -6.74
N ALA A 113 -7.31 9.50 -6.87
CA ALA A 113 -6.02 10.01 -7.30
C ALA A 113 -6.06 10.62 -8.71
N LEU A 114 -6.77 9.99 -9.67
CA LEU A 114 -6.94 10.56 -11.00
C LEU A 114 -7.78 11.85 -10.99
N GLN A 115 -8.81 11.91 -10.15
CA GLN A 115 -9.66 13.09 -10.00
C GLN A 115 -8.96 14.24 -9.25
N ASN A 116 -7.92 13.94 -8.46
CA ASN A 116 -7.19 14.90 -7.62
C ASN A 116 -5.67 14.82 -7.89
N PRO A 117 -5.23 15.26 -9.09
CA PRO A 117 -3.86 15.08 -9.57
C PRO A 117 -2.84 15.96 -8.84
N TYR A 118 -3.32 16.93 -8.06
CA TYR A 118 -2.49 17.80 -7.23
C TYR A 118 -1.96 17.10 -5.96
N LEU A 119 -2.39 15.87 -5.68
CA LEU A 119 -1.97 15.12 -4.49
C LEU A 119 -0.69 14.33 -4.74
N VAL A 120 0.13 14.19 -3.70
CA VAL A 120 1.43 13.47 -3.75
C VAL A 120 1.31 11.95 -3.64
N ASP A 121 0.11 11.46 -3.34
CA ASP A 121 -0.19 10.06 -3.04
C ASP A 121 0.14 9.07 -4.15
N PRO A 122 -0.12 9.36 -5.44
CA PRO A 122 0.22 8.46 -6.54
C PRO A 122 1.69 8.04 -6.55
N LEU A 123 2.60 8.99 -6.32
CA LEU A 123 4.03 8.70 -6.24
C LEU A 123 4.37 7.96 -4.95
N ALA A 124 3.75 8.33 -3.83
CA ALA A 124 3.92 7.63 -2.56
C ALA A 124 3.48 6.15 -2.64
N TYR A 125 2.41 5.84 -3.38
CA TYR A 125 1.97 4.46 -3.62
C TYR A 125 3.04 3.66 -4.38
N ALA A 126 3.64 4.25 -5.42
CA ALA A 126 4.70 3.61 -6.19
C ALA A 126 5.93 3.34 -5.32
N LEU A 127 6.34 4.33 -4.52
CA LEU A 127 7.48 4.21 -3.61
C LEU A 127 7.22 3.17 -2.52
N MET A 128 6.03 3.14 -1.93
CA MET A 128 5.67 2.13 -0.92
C MET A 128 5.70 0.71 -1.48
N VAL A 129 5.08 0.47 -2.65
CA VAL A 129 5.13 -0.86 -3.31
C VAL A 129 6.56 -1.19 -3.71
N GLY A 130 7.32 -0.22 -4.21
CA GLY A 130 8.74 -0.35 -4.53
C GLY A 130 9.59 -0.76 -3.32
N MET A 131 9.35 -0.16 -2.16
CA MET A 131 10.04 -0.49 -0.90
C MET A 131 9.73 -1.93 -0.48
N LEU A 132 8.45 -2.32 -0.44
CA LEU A 132 8.04 -3.69 -0.11
C LEU A 132 8.63 -4.70 -1.10
N PHE A 133 8.68 -4.34 -2.38
CA PHE A 133 9.24 -5.18 -3.43
C PHE A 133 10.78 -5.29 -3.31
N ALA A 134 11.49 -4.19 -3.06
CA ALA A 134 12.94 -4.18 -2.82
C ALA A 134 13.32 -5.02 -1.60
N ALA A 135 12.53 -4.96 -0.52
CA ALA A 135 12.72 -5.78 0.67
C ALA A 135 12.46 -7.29 0.40
N ASP A 136 11.51 -7.61 -0.49
CA ASP A 136 11.27 -8.97 -0.96
C ASP A 136 12.46 -9.50 -1.79
N LEU A 137 13.05 -8.64 -2.62
CA LEU A 137 14.26 -8.93 -3.39
C LEU A 137 15.56 -8.87 -2.57
N ARG A 138 15.48 -8.52 -1.28
CA ARG A 138 16.64 -8.28 -0.39
C ARG A 138 17.63 -7.26 -0.95
N ARG A 139 17.15 -6.27 -1.71
CA ARG A 139 17.94 -5.16 -2.27
C ARG A 139 17.93 -3.98 -1.30
N TRP A 140 18.66 -4.10 -0.19
CA TRP A 140 18.63 -3.14 0.92
C TRP A 140 19.07 -1.73 0.54
N TRP A 141 20.04 -1.59 -0.38
CA TRP A 141 20.45 -0.28 -0.88
C TRP A 141 19.30 0.45 -1.60
N LEU A 142 18.52 -0.29 -2.38
CA LEU A 142 17.36 0.26 -3.09
C LEU A 142 16.25 0.63 -2.11
N LEU A 143 16.00 -0.22 -1.10
CA LEU A 143 15.07 0.10 -0.02
C LEU A 143 15.46 1.42 0.68
N ALA A 144 16.74 1.61 1.00
CA ALA A 144 17.22 2.84 1.63
C ALA A 144 17.02 4.07 0.73
N ALA A 145 17.39 3.98 -0.55
CA ALA A 145 17.18 5.07 -1.52
C ALA A 145 15.70 5.44 -1.67
N LEU A 146 14.83 4.43 -1.83
CA LEU A 146 13.38 4.63 -1.92
C LEU A 146 12.79 5.21 -0.64
N THR A 147 13.38 4.93 0.51
CA THR A 147 12.93 5.48 1.79
C THR A 147 13.17 6.98 1.88
N VAL A 148 14.36 7.44 1.49
CA VAL A 148 14.68 8.87 1.49
C VAL A 148 13.74 9.61 0.54
N VAL A 149 13.65 9.16 -0.72
CA VAL A 149 12.74 9.76 -1.73
C VAL A 149 11.28 9.67 -1.29
N GLY A 150 10.90 8.54 -0.70
CA GLY A 150 9.58 8.28 -0.16
C GLY A 150 9.18 9.26 0.92
N VAL A 151 10.03 9.47 1.93
CA VAL A 151 9.74 10.41 3.02
C VAL A 151 9.65 11.85 2.52
N LEU A 152 10.52 12.24 1.57
CA LEU A 152 10.43 13.55 0.92
C LEU A 152 9.14 13.72 0.10
N THR A 153 8.46 12.63 -0.26
CA THR A 153 7.17 12.64 -0.96
C THR A 153 6.01 12.60 0.03
N LYS A 154 6.00 11.64 0.96
CA LYS A 154 4.98 11.44 1.98
C LYS A 154 5.48 10.49 3.06
N GLU A 155 5.36 10.90 4.31
CA GLU A 155 5.79 10.15 5.49
C GLU A 155 5.12 8.78 5.65
N SER A 156 3.88 8.60 5.14
CA SER A 156 3.13 7.34 5.21
C SER A 156 3.83 6.16 4.51
N VAL A 157 4.80 6.39 3.62
CA VAL A 157 5.60 5.30 3.04
C VAL A 157 6.38 4.51 4.10
N LEU A 158 6.66 5.12 5.26
CA LEU A 158 7.34 4.46 6.38
C LEU A 158 6.52 3.29 6.95
N PHE A 159 5.22 3.24 6.68
CA PHE A 159 4.37 2.11 7.06
C PHE A 159 4.89 0.79 6.47
N ALA A 160 5.58 0.82 5.32
CA ALA A 160 6.19 -0.35 4.70
C ALA A 160 7.25 -1.02 5.58
N PHE A 161 7.85 -0.33 6.55
CA PHE A 161 8.85 -0.95 7.44
C PHE A 161 8.24 -1.91 8.46
N VAL A 162 6.99 -1.72 8.86
CA VAL A 162 6.30 -2.61 9.82
C VAL A 162 6.27 -4.06 9.31
N PRO A 163 5.76 -4.37 8.10
CA PRO A 163 5.79 -5.73 7.57
C PRO A 163 7.21 -6.24 7.27
N VAL A 164 8.16 -5.37 6.92
CA VAL A 164 9.56 -5.76 6.70
C VAL A 164 10.21 -6.24 8.00
N LEU A 165 10.04 -5.49 9.08
CA LEU A 165 10.54 -5.83 10.41
C LEU A 165 9.84 -7.05 10.99
N ALA A 166 8.51 -7.11 10.90
CA ALA A 166 7.73 -8.27 11.35
C ALA A 166 8.18 -9.55 10.64
N ALA A 167 8.35 -9.52 9.31
CA ALA A 167 8.85 -10.65 8.57
C ALA A 167 10.29 -11.04 8.95
N GLY A 168 11.15 -10.05 9.27
CA GLY A 168 12.52 -10.29 9.74
C GLY A 168 12.55 -10.99 11.11
N LEU A 169 11.80 -10.46 12.07
CA LEU A 169 11.71 -11.00 13.43
C LEU A 169 11.12 -12.42 13.43
N LEU A 170 9.98 -12.61 12.76
CA LEU A 170 9.26 -13.87 12.75
C LEU A 170 10.00 -14.99 11.97
N ARG A 171 10.79 -14.63 10.96
CA ARG A 171 11.65 -15.58 10.21
C ARG A 171 13.07 -15.67 10.77
N ARG A 172 13.39 -14.96 11.84
CA ARG A 172 14.74 -14.84 12.43
C ARG A 172 15.80 -14.39 11.40
N ASP A 173 15.40 -13.60 10.39
CA ASP A 173 16.30 -13.02 9.39
C ASP A 173 16.93 -11.73 9.94
N ARG A 174 18.07 -11.86 10.61
CA ARG A 174 18.80 -10.74 11.22
C ARG A 174 19.14 -9.64 10.22
N VAL A 175 19.51 -10.01 8.99
CA VAL A 175 19.86 -9.04 7.93
C VAL A 175 18.66 -8.17 7.60
N ARG A 176 17.47 -8.77 7.47
CA ARG A 176 16.23 -8.03 7.23
C ARG A 176 15.85 -7.13 8.41
N VAL A 177 16.05 -7.58 9.65
CA VAL A 177 15.78 -6.75 10.84
C VAL A 177 16.71 -5.54 10.89
N VAL A 178 18.01 -5.74 10.71
CA VAL A 178 19.01 -4.66 10.72
C VAL A 178 18.75 -3.69 9.56
N ALA A 179 18.58 -4.19 8.34
CA ALA A 179 18.33 -3.35 7.17
C ALA A 179 16.98 -2.61 7.27
N GLY A 180 15.94 -3.28 7.77
CA GLY A 180 14.64 -2.66 8.00
C GLY A 180 14.70 -1.57 9.08
N GLY A 181 15.41 -1.83 10.17
CA GLY A 181 15.59 -0.86 11.26
C GLY A 181 16.41 0.34 10.83
N ALA A 182 17.53 0.11 10.13
CA ALA A 182 18.37 1.16 9.57
C ALA A 182 17.61 2.01 8.53
N GLY A 183 16.84 1.39 7.65
CA GLY A 183 16.00 2.10 6.69
C GLY A 183 14.93 2.97 7.38
N ALA A 184 14.22 2.43 8.37
CA ALA A 184 13.23 3.18 9.13
C ALA A 184 13.87 4.38 9.85
N ALA A 185 15.03 4.17 10.50
CA ALA A 185 15.78 5.24 11.14
C ALA A 185 16.22 6.32 10.16
N ALA A 186 16.75 5.94 8.99
CA ALA A 186 17.13 6.88 7.94
C ALA A 186 15.93 7.71 7.45
N GLY A 187 14.77 7.07 7.30
CA GLY A 187 13.53 7.76 6.95
C GLY A 187 13.09 8.77 8.02
N VAL A 188 13.10 8.38 9.29
CA VAL A 188 12.79 9.28 10.41
C VAL A 188 13.78 10.45 10.48
N LEU A 189 15.08 10.20 10.31
CA LEU A 189 16.11 11.23 10.28
C LEU A 189 15.92 12.18 9.09
N THR A 190 15.54 11.66 7.92
CA THR A 190 15.22 12.47 6.73
C THR A 190 14.03 13.39 7.02
N TYR A 191 12.94 12.84 7.57
CA TYR A 191 11.76 13.63 7.94
C TYR A 191 12.11 14.71 8.96
N TRP A 192 12.87 14.33 9.99
CA TRP A 192 13.32 15.26 11.03
C TRP A 192 14.21 16.37 10.46
N ALA A 193 15.14 16.03 9.56
CA ALA A 193 16.00 17.00 8.91
C ALA A 193 15.19 18.02 8.09
N VAL A 194 14.22 17.56 7.28
CA VAL A 194 13.34 18.45 6.51
C VAL A 194 12.54 19.37 7.43
N ARG A 195 12.02 18.85 8.54
CA ARG A 195 11.27 19.64 9.53
C ARG A 195 12.12 20.72 10.21
N ARG A 196 13.44 20.56 10.25
CA ARG A 196 14.39 21.54 10.80
C ARG A 196 14.82 22.60 9.80
N LEU A 197 14.60 22.37 8.51
CA LEU A 197 14.85 23.40 7.53
C LEU A 197 13.77 24.50 7.69
N PRO A 198 14.12 25.79 7.55
CA PRO A 198 13.18 26.90 7.57
C PRO A 198 12.38 26.95 6.26
N LEU A 199 11.84 25.80 5.85
CA LEU A 199 11.09 25.60 4.61
C LEU A 199 9.59 25.59 4.86
N ALA A 200 9.08 25.25 6.03
CA ALA A 200 7.63 25.21 6.24
C ALA A 200 7.20 26.32 7.18
N GLU A 201 6.04 26.93 6.89
CA GLU A 201 5.33 27.74 7.87
C GLU A 201 5.04 26.90 9.13
N ALA A 202 4.84 27.56 10.27
CA ALA A 202 4.55 26.89 11.53
C ALA A 202 3.41 25.86 11.38
N PRO A 203 3.49 24.70 12.06
CA PRO A 203 2.45 23.68 11.96
C PRO A 203 1.08 24.26 12.28
N LEU A 204 0.13 24.04 11.37
CA LEU A 204 -1.26 24.48 11.55
C LEU A 204 -1.91 23.83 12.78
N PHE A 205 -1.43 22.65 13.17
CA PHE A 205 -1.90 21.89 14.33
C PHE A 205 -0.84 20.87 14.79
N ASP A 206 -0.94 20.43 16.05
CA ASP A 206 -0.05 19.42 16.63
C ASP A 206 -0.70 18.03 16.63
N TYR A 207 -0.17 17.14 15.79
CA TYR A 207 -0.71 15.80 15.52
C TYR A 207 -0.83 14.89 16.74
N LEU A 208 0.08 15.02 17.70
CA LEU A 208 0.22 14.08 18.82
C LEU A 208 -0.38 14.66 20.11
N THR A 209 -1.50 15.37 19.96
CA THR A 209 -2.24 15.95 21.08
C THR A 209 -3.64 15.35 21.19
N ALA A 210 -4.18 15.35 22.41
CA ALA A 210 -5.58 14.95 22.64
C ALA A 210 -6.55 15.82 21.82
N GLY A 211 -6.27 17.12 21.70
CA GLY A 211 -7.06 18.05 20.91
C GLY A 211 -7.10 17.71 19.42
N ASN A 212 -6.01 17.20 18.83
CA ASN A 212 -6.04 16.75 17.43
C ASN A 212 -6.91 15.50 17.25
N LEU A 213 -6.86 14.54 18.17
CA LEU A 213 -7.73 13.37 18.11
C LEU A 213 -9.21 13.78 18.22
N GLU A 214 -9.55 14.67 19.15
CA GLU A 214 -10.90 15.23 19.28
C GLU A 214 -11.35 15.91 17.98
N LEU A 215 -10.52 16.78 17.42
CA LEU A 215 -10.79 17.46 16.13
C LEU A 215 -11.03 16.45 14.98
N VAL A 216 -10.21 15.40 14.89
CA VAL A 216 -10.37 14.35 13.87
C VAL A 216 -11.69 13.61 14.04
N LEU A 217 -12.05 13.24 15.27
CA LEU A 217 -13.29 12.53 15.57
C LEU A 217 -14.52 13.41 15.33
N GLU A 218 -14.48 14.68 15.74
CA GLU A 218 -15.55 15.65 15.52
C GLU A 218 -15.75 15.93 14.02
N SER A 219 -14.67 16.18 13.29
CA SER A 219 -14.71 16.38 11.83
C SER A 219 -15.38 15.20 11.13
N ARG A 220 -15.09 13.97 11.57
CA ARG A 220 -15.66 12.76 10.99
C ARG A 220 -17.10 12.52 11.43
N ALA A 221 -17.43 12.82 12.68
CA ALA A 221 -18.79 12.78 13.19
C ALA A 221 -19.69 13.79 12.46
N ALA A 222 -19.19 14.99 12.15
CA ALA A 222 -19.95 16.01 11.43
C ALA A 222 -20.39 15.54 10.02
N VAL A 223 -19.57 14.73 9.34
CA VAL A 223 -19.88 14.23 7.99
C VAL A 223 -20.79 13.00 8.01
N HIS A 224 -20.63 12.11 9.00
CA HIS A 224 -21.29 10.79 9.02
C HIS A 224 -22.24 10.57 10.20
N GLY A 225 -22.53 11.60 11.00
CA GLY A 225 -23.36 11.56 12.20
C GLY A 225 -22.66 11.04 13.45
N SER A 226 -21.65 10.17 13.33
CA SER A 226 -20.80 9.74 14.44
C SER A 226 -19.43 9.23 13.94
N ALA A 227 -18.40 9.30 14.78
CA ALA A 227 -17.07 8.79 14.43
C ALA A 227 -17.04 7.26 14.17
N PRO A 228 -17.75 6.40 14.93
CA PRO A 228 -17.84 4.98 14.60
C PRO A 228 -18.50 4.72 13.25
N MET A 229 -19.57 5.45 12.91
CA MET A 229 -20.22 5.34 11.59
C MET A 229 -19.28 5.79 10.47
N ALA A 230 -18.55 6.89 10.66
CA ALA A 230 -17.52 7.34 9.73
C ALA A 230 -16.46 6.25 9.50
N ALA A 231 -16.05 5.54 10.55
CA ALA A 231 -15.01 4.53 10.45
C ALA A 231 -15.52 3.36 9.61
N VAL A 232 -16.69 2.80 9.95
CA VAL A 232 -17.34 1.72 9.20
C VAL A 232 -17.52 2.12 7.73
N ALA A 233 -18.08 3.31 7.47
CA ALA A 233 -18.25 3.83 6.13
C ALA A 233 -16.93 3.91 5.35
N THR A 234 -15.86 4.35 6.01
CA THR A 234 -14.54 4.46 5.37
C THR A 234 -13.97 3.08 5.02
N PHE A 235 -14.00 2.12 5.95
CA PHE A 235 -13.53 0.76 5.68
C PHE A 235 -14.30 0.11 4.53
N VAL A 236 -15.62 0.26 4.54
CA VAL A 236 -16.52 -0.19 3.47
C VAL A 236 -16.16 0.46 2.14
N PHE A 237 -15.95 1.77 2.14
CA PHE A 237 -15.66 2.54 0.94
C PHE A 237 -14.33 2.14 0.30
N VAL A 238 -13.22 2.16 1.04
CA VAL A 238 -11.88 2.07 0.41
C VAL A 238 -11.60 0.69 -0.19
N PHE A 239 -11.88 -0.39 0.53
CA PHE A 239 -11.62 -1.77 0.06
C PHE A 239 -12.68 -2.79 0.49
N GLY A 240 -13.73 -2.35 1.20
CA GLY A 240 -14.88 -3.13 1.62
C GLY A 240 -14.54 -4.55 2.09
N PRO A 241 -15.00 -5.59 1.37
CA PRO A 241 -14.83 -6.98 1.78
C PRO A 241 -13.40 -7.51 1.69
N LEU A 242 -12.43 -6.77 1.15
CA LEU A 242 -11.02 -7.20 1.19
C LEU A 242 -10.41 -7.10 2.59
N TRP A 243 -10.95 -6.25 3.47
CA TRP A 243 -10.50 -6.14 4.87
C TRP A 243 -10.57 -7.45 5.66
N PRO A 244 -11.74 -8.10 5.78
CA PRO A 244 -11.84 -9.39 6.48
C PRO A 244 -11.06 -10.50 5.78
N LEU A 245 -10.85 -10.39 4.46
CA LEU A 245 -10.05 -11.35 3.71
C LEU A 245 -8.60 -11.41 4.20
N VAL A 246 -7.96 -10.26 4.47
CA VAL A 246 -6.58 -10.24 5.00
C VAL A 246 -6.49 -10.99 6.33
N VAL A 247 -7.49 -10.84 7.20
CA VAL A 247 -7.54 -11.56 8.48
C VAL A 247 -7.69 -13.06 8.25
N GLY A 248 -8.67 -13.48 7.44
CA GLY A 248 -8.95 -14.88 7.16
C GLY A 248 -7.81 -15.61 6.44
N VAL A 249 -7.25 -14.98 5.41
CA VAL A 249 -6.14 -15.54 4.62
C VAL A 249 -4.83 -15.44 5.40
N GLY A 250 -4.59 -14.34 6.14
CA GLY A 250 -3.40 -14.14 6.96
C GLY A 250 -3.26 -15.15 8.11
N ALA A 251 -4.38 -15.67 8.63
CA ALA A 251 -4.36 -16.78 9.57
C ALA A 251 -3.74 -18.06 8.96
N ARG A 252 -3.84 -18.25 7.64
CA ARG A 252 -3.42 -19.48 6.94
C ARG A 252 -2.10 -19.32 6.18
N ILE A 253 -1.86 -18.15 5.62
CA ILE A 253 -0.72 -17.87 4.74
C ILE A 253 0.23 -16.93 5.47
N ALA A 254 1.43 -17.42 5.81
CA ALA A 254 2.42 -16.66 6.57
C ALA A 254 2.80 -15.34 5.87
N GLU A 255 2.96 -15.35 4.55
CA GLU A 255 3.25 -14.17 3.73
C GLU A 255 2.19 -13.07 3.91
N VAL A 256 0.91 -13.45 3.89
CA VAL A 256 -0.21 -12.53 4.08
C VAL A 256 -0.25 -12.03 5.51
N ARG A 257 0.09 -12.87 6.49
CA ARG A 257 0.19 -12.47 7.90
C ARG A 257 1.20 -11.34 8.11
N TYR A 258 2.41 -11.49 7.56
CA TYR A 258 3.45 -10.48 7.70
C TYR A 258 3.07 -9.19 6.97
N LEU A 259 2.48 -9.28 5.78
CA LEU A 259 2.03 -8.10 5.07
C LEU A 259 0.81 -7.45 5.73
N GLY A 260 -0.04 -8.24 6.39
CA GLY A 260 -1.17 -7.76 7.16
C GLY A 260 -0.76 -6.85 8.32
N THR A 261 0.49 -6.93 8.81
CA THR A 261 0.98 -5.98 9.82
C THR A 261 1.15 -4.56 9.25
N LEU A 262 1.15 -4.37 7.93
CA LEU A 262 1.03 -3.04 7.29
C LEU A 262 -0.26 -2.32 7.71
N LEU A 263 -1.32 -3.08 8.00
CA LEU A 263 -2.60 -2.50 8.39
C LEU A 263 -2.56 -1.84 9.77
N ILE A 264 -1.59 -2.20 10.63
CA ILE A 264 -1.44 -1.61 11.97
C ILE A 264 -1.18 -0.10 11.88
N PRO A 265 -0.10 0.38 11.25
CA PRO A 265 0.14 1.83 11.14
C PRO A 265 -0.91 2.53 10.27
N VAL A 266 -1.45 1.84 9.24
CA VAL A 266 -2.51 2.38 8.39
C VAL A 266 -3.77 2.71 9.20
N VAL A 267 -4.25 1.78 10.02
CA VAL A 267 -5.42 2.02 10.89
C VAL A 267 -5.09 2.98 12.02
N ALA A 268 -3.90 2.87 12.64
CA ALA A 268 -3.47 3.79 13.69
C ALA A 268 -3.40 5.24 13.20
N SER A 269 -3.08 5.47 11.93
CA SER A 269 -3.03 6.82 11.36
C SER A 269 -4.39 7.52 11.30
N MET A 270 -5.51 6.79 11.42
CA MET A 270 -6.84 7.39 11.55
C MET A 270 -7.00 8.21 12.84
N ALA A 271 -6.17 7.97 13.86
CA ALA A 271 -6.17 8.77 15.09
C ALA A 271 -5.54 10.17 14.90
N ILE A 272 -4.78 10.37 13.83
CA ILE A 272 -4.02 11.62 13.60
C ILE A 272 -4.42 12.35 12.32
N ALA A 273 -4.90 11.62 11.32
CA ALA A 273 -5.26 12.17 10.03
C ALA A 273 -6.76 12.43 9.96
N THR A 274 -7.14 13.62 9.49
CA THR A 274 -8.54 13.90 9.18
C THR A 274 -8.99 13.08 7.98
N ASP A 275 -8.18 12.86 6.94
CA ASP A 275 -8.53 12.12 5.71
C ASP A 275 -8.40 10.58 5.83
N TRP A 276 -9.37 9.94 6.51
CA TRP A 276 -9.38 8.49 6.71
C TRP A 276 -9.36 7.65 5.43
N PRO A 277 -10.18 7.92 4.38
CA PRO A 277 -10.15 7.13 3.15
C PRO A 277 -8.75 7.05 2.54
N ARG A 278 -8.05 8.19 2.51
CA ARG A 278 -6.72 8.31 1.92
C ARG A 278 -5.63 7.69 2.78
N MET A 279 -5.77 7.66 4.10
CA MET A 279 -4.86 6.89 4.95
C MET A 279 -5.05 5.39 4.76
N LEU A 280 -6.31 4.92 4.79
CA LEU A 280 -6.64 3.51 4.59
C LEU A 280 -6.22 2.99 3.21
N ALA A 281 -6.16 3.86 2.20
CA ALA A 281 -5.65 3.56 0.88
C ALA A 281 -4.25 2.92 0.92
N PHE A 282 -3.36 3.32 1.84
CA PHE A 282 -2.02 2.75 1.97
C PHE A 282 -2.02 1.25 2.38
N GLY A 283 -3.16 0.70 2.81
CA GLY A 283 -3.33 -0.73 3.06
C GLY A 283 -3.42 -1.59 1.79
N PHE A 284 -3.59 -0.99 0.61
CA PHE A 284 -3.85 -1.71 -0.65
C PHE A 284 -2.85 -2.82 -0.98
N PRO A 285 -1.53 -2.70 -0.75
CA PRO A 285 -0.59 -3.76 -1.14
C PRO A 285 -0.85 -5.06 -0.38
N ALA A 286 -1.25 -4.96 0.90
CA ALA A 286 -1.59 -6.11 1.73
C ALA A 286 -2.96 -6.69 1.34
N LEU A 287 -3.96 -5.83 1.14
CA LEU A 287 -5.33 -6.21 0.78
C LEU A 287 -5.40 -6.91 -0.58
N ILE A 288 -4.78 -6.34 -1.60
CA ILE A 288 -4.76 -6.91 -2.96
C ILE A 288 -3.95 -8.21 -2.98
N LEU A 289 -2.82 -8.29 -2.28
CA LEU A 289 -2.05 -9.53 -2.26
C LEU A 289 -2.81 -10.64 -1.53
N ALA A 290 -3.51 -10.35 -0.43
CA ALA A 290 -4.38 -11.31 0.22
C ALA A 290 -5.48 -11.82 -0.74
N ALA A 291 -6.10 -10.92 -1.50
CA ALA A 291 -7.08 -11.25 -2.54
C ALA A 291 -6.54 -12.23 -3.58
N VAL A 292 -5.35 -11.93 -4.09
CA VAL A 292 -4.66 -12.78 -5.06
C VAL A 292 -4.27 -14.14 -4.47
N MET A 293 -3.77 -14.17 -3.23
CA MET A 293 -3.29 -15.39 -2.60
C MET A 293 -4.41 -16.31 -2.13
N ALA A 294 -5.64 -15.81 -2.01
CA ALA A 294 -6.81 -16.59 -1.61
C ALA A 294 -7.22 -17.70 -2.62
N ARG A 295 -6.77 -17.65 -3.89
CA ARG A 295 -6.94 -18.70 -4.93
C ARG A 295 -8.43 -19.08 -5.26
N PRO A 296 -8.72 -19.95 -6.27
CA PRO A 296 -10.00 -19.98 -6.99
C PRO A 296 -11.28 -20.23 -6.19
N THR A 297 -11.20 -20.89 -5.03
CA THR A 297 -12.36 -21.14 -4.16
C THR A 297 -12.90 -19.88 -3.51
N VAL A 298 -12.06 -18.85 -3.33
CA VAL A 298 -12.50 -17.50 -2.95
C VAL A 298 -12.77 -16.65 -4.18
N MET A 299 -12.18 -16.98 -5.33
CA MET A 299 -12.26 -16.14 -6.54
C MET A 299 -13.67 -16.09 -7.14
N GLN A 300 -14.50 -17.12 -6.99
CA GLN A 300 -15.94 -17.02 -7.35
C GLN A 300 -16.68 -16.01 -6.46
N SER A 301 -16.29 -15.89 -5.19
CA SER A 301 -16.77 -14.85 -4.27
C SER A 301 -16.11 -13.50 -4.53
N ALA A 302 -14.86 -13.48 -5.00
CA ALA A 302 -14.15 -12.26 -5.38
C ALA A 302 -14.77 -11.64 -6.64
N THR A 303 -15.26 -12.45 -7.59
CA THR A 303 -16.06 -11.96 -8.73
C THR A 303 -17.36 -11.31 -8.23
N LEU A 304 -18.05 -11.93 -7.27
CA LEU A 304 -19.24 -11.35 -6.63
C LEU A 304 -18.92 -10.03 -5.89
N VAL A 305 -17.81 -10.00 -5.16
CA VAL A 305 -17.27 -8.82 -4.47
C VAL A 305 -16.85 -7.72 -5.45
N SER A 306 -16.30 -8.09 -6.61
CA SER A 306 -15.91 -7.16 -7.68
C SER A 306 -17.15 -6.59 -8.36
N SER A 307 -18.19 -7.39 -8.57
CA SER A 307 -19.50 -6.93 -9.05
C SER A 307 -20.17 -5.99 -8.06
N VAL A 308 -20.04 -6.27 -6.76
CA VAL A 308 -20.54 -5.41 -5.69
C VAL A 308 -19.72 -4.12 -5.54
N ALA A 309 -18.39 -4.17 -5.69
CA ALA A 309 -17.53 -3.00 -5.72
C ALA A 309 -17.79 -2.13 -6.96
N ALA A 310 -18.06 -2.74 -8.12
CA ALA A 310 -18.49 -2.05 -9.34
C ALA A 310 -19.87 -1.40 -9.17
N LEU A 311 -20.84 -2.08 -8.54
CA LEU A 311 -22.14 -1.51 -8.16
C LEU A 311 -22.00 -0.39 -7.13
N THR A 312 -21.06 -0.49 -6.20
CA THR A 312 -20.78 0.54 -5.18
C THR A 312 -20.11 1.75 -5.80
N ALA A 313 -19.14 1.56 -6.69
CA ALA A 313 -18.51 2.64 -7.44
C ALA A 313 -19.51 3.35 -8.38
N ALA A 314 -20.39 2.59 -9.05
CA ALA A 314 -21.48 3.15 -9.84
C ALA A 314 -22.48 3.95 -8.98
N ALA A 315 -22.81 3.47 -7.78
CA ALA A 315 -23.70 4.19 -6.84
C ALA A 315 -23.04 5.46 -6.26
N VAL A 316 -21.74 5.42 -5.96
CA VAL A 316 -20.94 6.57 -5.49
C VAL A 316 -20.87 7.69 -6.52
N MET A 317 -20.77 7.35 -7.80
CA MET A 317 -20.78 8.33 -8.88
C MET A 317 -22.16 8.96 -9.13
N LEU A 318 -23.24 8.43 -8.55
CA LEU A 318 -24.61 8.84 -8.88
C LEU A 318 -25.33 9.74 -7.86
N ARG A 319 -24.89 9.81 -6.58
CA ARG A 319 -25.20 10.89 -5.58
C ARG A 319 -24.82 10.45 -4.15
N PRO A 320 -24.25 11.33 -3.31
CA PRO A 320 -24.08 11.04 -1.89
C PRO A 320 -25.44 11.03 -1.16
N GLY A 321 -25.77 9.93 -0.49
CA GLY A 321 -27.00 9.81 0.29
C GLY A 321 -26.97 8.58 1.22
N PRO A 322 -27.88 8.49 2.22
CA PRO A 322 -27.88 7.44 3.24
C PRO A 322 -28.03 6.01 2.70
N MET A 323 -28.63 5.85 1.51
CA MET A 323 -28.68 4.58 0.76
C MET A 323 -27.29 4.01 0.46
N LEU A 324 -26.27 4.86 0.35
CA LEU A 324 -24.89 4.45 0.06
C LEU A 324 -24.29 3.60 1.18
N TYR A 325 -24.59 3.94 2.44
CA TYR A 325 -24.13 3.19 3.61
C TYR A 325 -24.85 1.84 3.73
N LEU A 326 -26.12 1.78 3.35
CA LEU A 326 -26.89 0.53 3.35
C LEU A 326 -26.37 -0.45 2.30
N VAL A 327 -26.15 0.02 1.07
CA VAL A 327 -25.57 -0.81 -0.01
C VAL A 327 -24.16 -1.28 0.36
N GLY A 328 -23.33 -0.39 0.91
CA GLY A 328 -22.01 -0.73 1.41
C GLY A 328 -22.02 -1.73 2.59
N ALA A 329 -22.96 -1.60 3.52
CA ALA A 329 -23.12 -2.55 4.64
C ALA A 329 -23.59 -3.93 4.15
N VAL A 330 -24.54 -3.99 3.21
CA VAL A 330 -25.01 -5.24 2.59
C VAL A 330 -23.88 -5.91 1.82
N ALA A 331 -23.14 -5.13 1.02
CA ALA A 331 -21.95 -5.57 0.31
C ALA A 331 -20.89 -6.20 1.25
N MET A 332 -20.59 -5.52 2.35
CA MET A 332 -19.64 -5.98 3.35
C MET A 332 -20.13 -7.25 4.04
N THR A 333 -21.42 -7.33 4.38
CA THR A 333 -22.04 -8.50 5.03
C THR A 333 -21.97 -9.73 4.12
N ILE A 334 -22.28 -9.57 2.83
CA ILE A 334 -22.17 -10.64 1.83
C ILE A 334 -20.71 -11.08 1.67
N GLY A 335 -19.78 -10.13 1.59
CA GLY A 335 -18.35 -10.43 1.47
C GLY A 335 -17.79 -11.14 2.71
N VAL A 336 -18.17 -10.73 3.92
CA VAL A 336 -17.81 -11.40 5.18
C VAL A 336 -18.40 -12.80 5.22
N ALA A 337 -19.68 -12.97 4.89
CA ALA A 337 -20.34 -14.28 4.88
C ALA A 337 -19.66 -15.24 3.89
N ALA A 338 -19.31 -14.77 2.69
CA ALA A 338 -18.59 -15.55 1.70
C ALA A 338 -17.17 -15.92 2.17
N ALA A 339 -16.45 -14.98 2.80
CA ALA A 339 -15.14 -15.25 3.39
C ALA A 339 -15.23 -16.31 4.50
N VAL A 340 -16.21 -16.20 5.41
CA VAL A 340 -16.44 -17.19 6.48
C VAL A 340 -16.80 -18.57 5.91
N ALA A 341 -17.65 -18.62 4.88
CA ALA A 341 -18.00 -19.87 4.21
C ALA A 341 -16.79 -20.54 3.53
N ALA A 342 -15.95 -19.76 2.84
CA ALA A 342 -14.71 -20.24 2.24
C ALA A 342 -13.68 -20.70 3.29
N LEU A 343 -13.66 -20.05 4.47
CA LEU A 343 -12.85 -20.51 5.59
C LEU A 343 -13.35 -21.85 6.13
N ARG A 344 -14.66 -22.03 6.31
CA ARG A 344 -15.24 -23.27 6.87
C ARG A 344 -15.13 -24.49 5.95
N SER A 345 -15.06 -24.30 4.63
CA SER A 345 -15.05 -25.42 3.68
C SER A 345 -13.74 -26.23 3.63
N GLY A 346 -12.68 -25.85 4.36
CA GLY A 346 -11.44 -26.64 4.45
C GLY A 346 -10.66 -26.82 3.14
N THR A 347 -11.11 -26.20 2.03
CA THR A 347 -10.58 -26.40 0.67
C THR A 347 -9.31 -25.62 0.36
N VAL A 348 -8.74 -24.91 1.35
CA VAL A 348 -7.41 -24.32 1.20
C VAL A 348 -6.40 -25.43 1.43
N GLY A 349 -6.23 -26.29 0.42
CA GLY A 349 -5.20 -27.32 0.44
C GLY A 349 -3.86 -26.68 0.80
N GLU A 350 -3.06 -27.35 1.63
CA GLU A 350 -1.69 -26.98 1.94
C GLU A 350 -0.87 -26.99 0.64
N SER A 351 -1.00 -25.95 -0.17
CA SER A 351 -0.13 -25.78 -1.31
C SER A 351 1.22 -25.42 -0.73
N ARG A 352 2.07 -26.43 -0.55
CA ARG A 352 3.50 -26.25 -0.31
C ARG A 352 3.97 -25.30 -1.41
N TRP A 353 4.24 -24.07 -0.99
CA TRP A 353 4.81 -23.09 -1.88
C TRP A 353 6.07 -23.71 -2.48
N PRO A 354 6.29 -23.65 -3.80
CA PRO A 354 7.61 -23.88 -4.32
C PRO A 354 8.47 -22.77 -3.73
N VAL A 355 9.14 -23.11 -2.62
CA VAL A 355 10.22 -22.33 -2.04
C VAL A 355 11.10 -22.00 -3.23
N GLY A 356 11.11 -20.72 -3.63
CA GLY A 356 11.71 -20.31 -4.89
C GLY A 356 13.14 -20.84 -5.00
N PRO A 357 13.66 -21.06 -6.21
CA PRO A 357 14.92 -21.79 -6.47
C PRO A 357 16.21 -21.20 -5.86
N GLY A 358 16.13 -20.31 -4.87
CA GLY A 358 17.24 -19.77 -4.11
C GLY A 358 16.98 -19.58 -2.61
N ALA A 359 15.89 -20.12 -2.03
CA ALA A 359 15.88 -20.20 -0.57
C ALA A 359 16.85 -21.33 -0.16
N PRO A 360 17.82 -21.07 0.72
CA PRO A 360 18.69 -22.12 1.22
C PRO A 360 17.79 -23.23 1.75
N ARG A 361 17.92 -24.44 1.20
CA ARG A 361 17.29 -25.62 1.78
C ARG A 361 17.68 -25.60 3.25
N PRO A 362 16.75 -25.72 4.21
CA PRO A 362 17.14 -25.91 5.59
C PRO A 362 18.10 -27.09 5.57
N VAL A 363 19.36 -26.81 5.95
CA VAL A 363 20.35 -27.86 6.18
C VAL A 363 19.73 -28.63 7.32
N GLY A 364 19.05 -29.73 6.99
CA GLY A 364 18.58 -30.66 8.00
C GLY A 364 19.77 -31.01 8.88
N PRO A 365 19.56 -31.28 10.17
CA PRO A 365 20.65 -31.71 11.03
C PRO A 365 21.35 -32.85 10.29
N THR A 366 22.62 -32.63 9.91
CA THR A 366 23.50 -33.70 9.48
C THR A 366 23.55 -34.65 10.65
N LEU A 367 22.72 -35.69 10.59
CA LEU A 367 22.86 -36.82 11.48
C LEU A 367 24.33 -37.24 11.36
N PRO A 368 25.07 -37.31 12.48
CA PRO A 368 26.44 -37.77 12.44
C PRO A 368 26.43 -39.12 11.71
N GLN A 369 27.15 -39.19 10.59
CA GLN A 369 27.36 -40.46 9.92
C GLN A 369 28.03 -41.36 10.95
N THR A 370 27.30 -42.35 11.43
CA THR A 370 27.84 -43.41 12.28
C THR A 370 28.91 -44.11 11.46
N VAL A 371 30.17 -43.80 11.77
CA VAL A 371 31.32 -44.52 11.27
C VAL A 371 31.16 -45.97 11.70
N SER A 372 30.96 -46.85 10.73
CA SER A 372 30.94 -48.29 10.95
C SER A 372 32.33 -48.73 11.45
N PRO A 373 32.44 -49.40 12.61
CA PRO A 373 33.72 -49.86 13.16
C PRO A 373 34.13 -51.22 12.57
N HIS A 374 34.03 -51.40 11.25
CA HIS A 374 34.50 -52.60 10.56
C HIS A 374 35.50 -52.23 9.48
N GLY A 375 36.75 -52.12 9.90
CA GLY A 375 37.92 -51.97 9.04
C GLY A 375 39.14 -52.62 9.70
N ALA A 376 39.13 -53.95 9.77
CA ALA A 376 40.31 -54.75 10.04
C ALA A 376 41.22 -54.73 8.80
N TYR A 377 42.47 -54.28 8.93
CA TYR A 377 43.57 -54.62 8.00
C TYR A 377 44.88 -54.71 8.82
N VAL A 378 45.27 -55.94 9.18
CA VAL A 378 46.37 -56.72 8.58
C VAL A 378 47.76 -56.14 8.86
N ALA A 379 48.45 -56.77 9.79
CA ALA A 379 49.89 -56.68 9.97
C ALA A 379 50.62 -57.32 8.77
N ARG A 380 51.65 -56.64 8.26
CA ARG A 380 52.79 -57.29 7.60
C ARG A 380 54.07 -56.80 8.26
N GLY A 381 54.78 -57.74 8.87
CA GLY A 381 56.20 -57.59 9.14
C GLY A 381 57.01 -57.93 7.89
N THR A 382 58.08 -57.17 7.71
CA THR A 382 59.45 -57.59 7.39
C THR A 382 60.33 -56.37 7.60
#